data_AF-A0AAX4FQY3-F1
#
_entry.id   AF-A0AAX4FQY3-F1
#
_cell.length_a   1.000
_cell.length_b   1.000
_cell.length_c   1.000
_cell.angle_alpha   90.00
_cell.angle_beta   90.00
_cell.angle_gamma   90.00
#
_symmetry.space_group_name_H-M   'P 1'
#
loop_
_entity.id
_entity.type
_entity.pdbx_description
1 polymer ?
#
loop_
_entity_poly.entity_id
_entity_poly.type
_entity_poly.pdbx_seq_one_letter_code
_entity_poly.pdbx_strand_id
1 'polypeptide(L)'
;MAQEMRSLLVPSPDVLLDTVRQLHPIVSLSNKVLPLKSYFNIVQDIQRTKFVASVGPTVGVDSAKKQAQRALCTEDIFMLACAYLQLEIAKQGSIYYLTGESPDFKETKLNRNPLDLSDEVALKTISSGLARPDAERGAVERGQIDSGFNHLAKINTLHRTMQDAVALFKQDPALRKIDIRNKFGLSHTDYERMMSMARREGLISLRSRKKDPANSYQLKQNNHARVVEIAKKRGHTPQKTLNQILEDFFAILDKRPG
;
A
#
# COMPACT_ATOMS: atom_id res chain seq x y z
N MET A 1 -27.93 -31.14 8.22
CA MET A 1 -28.23 -30.50 9.52
C MET A 1 -26.93 -29.99 10.15
N ALA A 2 -26.35 -28.90 9.62
CA ALA A 2 -25.11 -28.28 10.14
C ALA A 2 -25.26 -26.76 10.25
N GLN A 3 -26.49 -26.29 10.48
CA GLN A 3 -26.86 -24.87 10.42
C GLN A 3 -27.33 -24.33 11.78
N GLU A 4 -27.34 -25.15 12.84
CA GLU A 4 -27.96 -24.83 14.14
C GLU A 4 -26.98 -24.58 15.30
N MET A 5 -25.68 -24.47 15.05
CA MET A 5 -24.74 -24.02 16.10
C MET A 5 -23.72 -23.01 15.56
N ARG A 6 -24.20 -21.90 15.00
CA ARG A 6 -23.49 -20.63 15.25
C ARG A 6 -23.73 -20.29 16.71
N SER A 7 -23.06 -21.00 17.63
CA SER A 7 -22.91 -20.46 18.96
C SER A 7 -22.31 -19.07 18.75
N LEU A 8 -22.87 -18.07 19.43
CA LEU A 8 -22.18 -16.82 19.65
C LEU A 8 -20.85 -17.19 20.32
N LEU A 9 -19.84 -17.48 19.49
CA LEU A 9 -18.46 -17.60 19.90
C LEU A 9 -18.15 -16.21 20.43
N VAL A 10 -18.27 -16.05 21.75
CA VAL A 10 -17.75 -14.87 22.43
C VAL A 10 -16.33 -14.72 21.90
N PRO A 11 -16.05 -13.65 21.15
CA PRO A 11 -14.78 -13.52 20.48
C PRO A 11 -13.71 -13.58 21.57
N SER A 12 -12.78 -14.53 21.45
CA SER A 12 -11.68 -14.62 22.42
C SER A 12 -11.03 -13.23 22.48
N PRO A 13 -11.04 -12.54 23.64
CA PRO A 13 -10.52 -11.19 23.74
C PRO A 13 -9.08 -11.09 23.24
N ASP A 14 -8.30 -12.16 23.46
CA ASP A 14 -6.92 -12.28 23.00
C ASP A 14 -6.83 -12.32 21.47
N VAL A 15 -7.71 -13.06 20.81
CA VAL A 15 -7.76 -13.15 19.34
C VAL A 15 -8.22 -11.82 18.74
N LEU A 16 -9.20 -11.14 19.35
CA LEU A 16 -9.63 -9.82 18.91
C LEU A 16 -8.49 -8.80 19.05
N LEU A 17 -7.82 -8.76 20.22
CA LEU A 17 -6.70 -7.87 20.47
C LEU A 17 -5.56 -8.11 19.47
N ASP A 18 -5.20 -9.36 19.23
CA ASP A 18 -4.17 -9.69 18.25
C ASP A 18 -4.59 -9.32 16.82
N THR A 19 -5.86 -9.54 16.45
CA THR A 19 -6.42 -9.14 15.15
C THR A 19 -6.30 -7.64 14.94
N VAL A 20 -6.70 -6.82 15.94
CA VAL A 20 -6.55 -5.36 15.89
C VAL A 20 -5.08 -4.97 15.72
N ARG A 21 -4.18 -5.60 16.49
CA ARG A 21 -2.72 -5.36 16.40
C ARG A 21 -2.13 -5.71 15.04
N GLN A 22 -2.62 -6.74 14.37
CA GLN A 22 -2.15 -7.11 13.03
C GLN A 22 -2.78 -6.22 11.94
N LEU A 23 -4.09 -5.95 12.03
CA LEU A 23 -4.83 -5.25 11.00
C LEU A 23 -4.41 -3.79 10.88
N HIS A 24 -4.30 -3.08 12.00
CA HIS A 24 -3.97 -1.65 12.03
C HIS A 24 -2.70 -1.28 11.20
N PRO A 25 -1.52 -1.90 11.44
CA PRO A 25 -0.34 -1.57 10.67
C PRO A 25 -0.49 -1.92 9.18
N ILE A 26 -1.09 -3.07 8.86
CA ILE A 26 -1.26 -3.50 7.45
C ILE A 26 -2.10 -2.51 6.65
N VAL A 27 -3.18 -2.01 7.24
CA VAL A 27 -4.03 -0.99 6.62
C VAL A 27 -3.24 0.31 6.43
N SER A 28 -2.50 0.77 7.44
CA SER A 28 -1.70 2.00 7.33
C SER A 28 -0.57 1.93 6.28
N LEU A 29 -0.03 0.73 6.04
CA LEU A 29 1.04 0.50 5.07
C LEU A 29 0.50 0.45 3.64
N SER A 30 -0.75 0.02 3.45
CA SER A 30 -1.36 -0.10 2.13
C SER A 30 -1.68 1.27 1.55
N ASN A 31 -1.09 1.58 0.40
CA ASN A 31 -1.46 2.72 -0.44
C ASN A 31 -2.35 2.29 -1.62
N LYS A 32 -3.09 1.21 -1.45
CA LYS A 32 -4.00 0.71 -2.47
C LYS A 32 -5.35 0.41 -1.83
N VAL A 33 -6.38 0.67 -2.62
CA VAL A 33 -7.71 0.23 -2.29
C VAL A 33 -7.82 -1.25 -2.65
N LEU A 34 -7.87 -2.11 -1.64
CA LEU A 34 -7.79 -3.57 -1.79
C LEU A 34 -9.03 -4.27 -1.21
N PRO A 35 -9.37 -5.47 -1.73
CA PRO A 35 -10.48 -6.26 -1.21
C PRO A 35 -10.35 -6.54 0.29
N LEU A 36 -11.47 -6.49 1.01
CA LEU A 36 -11.56 -6.79 2.44
C LEU A 36 -11.06 -8.21 2.74
N LYS A 37 -11.39 -9.17 1.87
CA LYS A 37 -10.93 -10.56 2.00
C LYS A 37 -9.41 -10.68 1.89
N SER A 38 -8.72 -9.80 1.15
CA SER A 38 -7.26 -9.77 1.11
C SER A 38 -6.67 -9.42 2.47
N TYR A 39 -7.25 -8.43 3.16
CA TYR A 39 -6.85 -8.03 4.51
C TYR A 39 -7.14 -9.12 5.54
N PHE A 40 -8.31 -9.75 5.45
CA PHE A 40 -8.65 -10.90 6.29
C PHE A 40 -7.64 -12.04 6.13
N ASN A 41 -7.34 -12.43 4.88
CA ASN A 41 -6.43 -13.53 4.57
C ASN A 41 -5.01 -13.25 5.08
N ILE A 42 -4.49 -12.02 4.94
CA ILE A 42 -3.14 -11.69 5.43
C ILE A 42 -3.07 -11.65 6.95
N VAL A 43 -4.12 -11.20 7.64
CA VAL A 43 -4.16 -11.25 9.11
C VAL A 43 -4.13 -12.69 9.60
N GLN A 44 -4.96 -13.57 9.03
CA GLN A 44 -4.93 -15.00 9.36
C GLN A 44 -3.58 -15.64 9.04
N ASP A 45 -2.93 -15.26 7.94
CA ASP A 45 -1.61 -15.76 7.59
C ASP A 45 -0.56 -15.36 8.63
N ILE A 46 -0.54 -14.08 9.04
CA ILE A 46 0.38 -13.59 10.08
C ILE A 46 0.13 -14.30 11.42
N GLN A 47 -1.14 -14.47 11.81
CA GLN A 47 -1.51 -15.18 13.04
C GLN A 47 -1.03 -16.63 13.01
N ARG A 48 -1.24 -17.31 11.87
CA ARG A 48 -0.77 -18.67 11.65
C ARG A 48 0.74 -18.76 11.75
N THR A 49 1.48 -17.87 11.08
CA THR A 49 2.95 -17.84 11.14
C THR A 49 3.45 -17.61 12.57
N LYS A 50 2.83 -16.69 13.32
CA LYS A 50 3.18 -16.41 14.72
C LYS A 50 2.92 -17.62 15.61
N PHE A 51 1.76 -18.26 15.47
CA PHE A 51 1.43 -19.45 16.24
C PHE A 51 2.43 -20.57 15.97
N VAL A 52 2.68 -20.89 14.69
CA VAL A 52 3.64 -21.94 14.30
C VAL A 52 5.03 -21.64 14.86
N ALA A 53 5.47 -20.38 14.84
CA ALA A 53 6.74 -19.99 15.46
C ALA A 53 6.76 -20.19 16.98
N SER A 54 5.63 -20.04 17.67
CA SER A 54 5.55 -20.23 19.13
C SER A 54 5.52 -21.69 19.60
N VAL A 55 5.05 -22.64 18.77
CA VAL A 55 4.98 -24.06 19.17
C VAL A 55 6.34 -24.78 19.04
N GLY A 56 7.31 -24.15 18.36
CA GLY A 56 8.65 -24.71 18.14
C GLY A 56 8.67 -25.93 17.22
N PRO A 57 9.86 -26.50 16.92
CA PRO A 57 10.02 -27.63 16.01
C PRO A 57 9.50 -28.98 16.56
N THR A 58 9.11 -29.01 17.84
CA THR A 58 8.62 -30.20 18.56
C THR A 58 7.25 -30.67 18.08
N VAL A 59 6.43 -29.77 17.53
CA VAL A 59 5.15 -30.11 16.91
C VAL A 59 5.34 -30.00 15.41
N GLY A 60 5.16 -31.11 14.68
CA GLY A 60 5.27 -31.13 13.22
C GLY A 60 4.45 -30.00 12.58
N VAL A 61 4.97 -29.41 11.48
CA VAL A 61 4.40 -28.20 10.88
C VAL A 61 2.91 -28.35 10.54
N ASP A 62 2.48 -29.54 10.10
CA ASP A 62 1.08 -29.79 9.74
C ASP A 62 0.16 -29.93 10.95
N SER A 63 0.64 -30.48 12.07
CA SER A 63 -0.11 -30.52 13.32
C SER A 63 -0.18 -29.15 13.97
N ALA A 64 0.90 -28.36 13.93
CA ALA A 64 0.91 -26.97 14.38
C ALA A 64 -0.08 -26.10 13.60
N LYS A 65 -0.16 -26.26 12.27
CA LYS A 65 -1.14 -25.55 11.42
C LYS A 65 -2.60 -25.89 11.78
N LYS A 66 -2.90 -27.16 12.07
CA LYS A 66 -4.24 -27.58 12.52
C LYS A 66 -4.59 -27.01 13.89
N GLN A 67 -3.63 -26.98 14.81
CA GLN A 67 -3.82 -26.40 16.14
C GLN A 67 -3.99 -24.87 16.11
N ALA A 68 -3.32 -24.20 15.16
CA ALA A 68 -3.42 -22.75 14.98
C ALA A 68 -4.84 -22.26 14.73
N GLN A 69 -5.74 -23.12 14.25
CA GLN A 69 -7.11 -22.74 13.87
C GLN A 69 -7.92 -22.11 15.01
N ARG A 70 -7.60 -22.43 16.27
CA ARG A 70 -8.21 -21.80 17.46
C ARG A 70 -7.67 -20.39 17.76
N ALA A 71 -6.51 -20.06 17.21
CA ALA A 71 -5.83 -18.77 17.39
C ALA A 71 -6.04 -17.82 16.19
N LEU A 72 -6.72 -18.27 15.13
CA LEU A 72 -7.01 -17.43 13.97
C LEU A 72 -8.27 -16.60 14.21
N CYS A 73 -8.28 -15.38 13.67
CA CYS A 73 -9.47 -14.56 13.64
C CYS A 73 -10.56 -15.22 12.80
N THR A 74 -11.79 -15.22 13.31
CA THR A 74 -12.99 -15.50 12.52
C THR A 74 -13.43 -14.25 11.77
N GLU A 75 -14.36 -14.41 10.83
CA GLU A 75 -14.94 -13.30 10.09
C GLU A 75 -15.58 -12.27 11.02
N ASP A 76 -16.31 -12.72 12.04
CA ASP A 76 -16.95 -11.83 13.02
C ASP A 76 -15.92 -11.08 13.88
N ILE A 77 -14.84 -11.74 14.32
CA ILE A 77 -13.74 -11.08 15.05
C ILE A 77 -13.07 -10.03 14.16
N PHE A 78 -12.84 -10.36 12.88
CA PHE A 78 -12.24 -9.43 11.93
C PHE A 78 -13.14 -8.22 11.70
N MET A 79 -14.46 -8.42 11.55
CA MET A 79 -15.42 -7.33 11.39
C MET A 79 -15.50 -6.44 12.63
N LEU A 80 -15.46 -7.03 13.84
CA LEU A 80 -15.35 -6.27 15.08
C LEU A 80 -14.05 -5.46 15.15
N ALA A 81 -12.93 -6.02 14.69
CA ALA A 81 -11.67 -5.28 14.61
C ALA A 81 -11.74 -4.11 13.61
N CYS A 82 -12.40 -4.29 12.46
CA CYS A 82 -12.66 -3.20 11.52
C CYS A 82 -13.51 -2.08 12.14
N ALA A 83 -14.58 -2.45 12.86
CA ALA A 83 -15.45 -1.49 13.54
C ALA A 83 -14.71 -0.75 14.66
N TYR A 84 -13.94 -1.46 15.49
CA TYR A 84 -13.12 -0.89 16.55
C TYR A 84 -12.09 0.11 16.03
N LEU A 85 -11.43 -0.22 14.91
CA LEU A 85 -10.46 0.66 14.25
C LEU A 85 -11.12 1.77 13.41
N GLN A 86 -12.46 1.81 13.34
CA GLN A 86 -13.23 2.77 12.55
C GLN A 86 -12.77 2.81 11.08
N LEU A 87 -12.47 1.64 10.51
CA LEU A 87 -12.03 1.55 9.12
C LEU A 87 -13.20 1.81 8.19
N GLU A 88 -13.07 2.73 7.24
CA GLU A 88 -14.15 2.90 6.26
C GLU A 88 -14.13 1.74 5.26
N ILE A 89 -15.27 1.05 5.17
CA ILE A 89 -15.47 -0.06 4.24
C ILE A 89 -16.37 0.40 3.12
N ALA A 90 -15.86 0.34 1.90
CA ALA A 90 -16.64 0.70 0.74
C ALA A 90 -17.52 -0.45 0.24
N LYS A 91 -18.77 -0.13 -0.07
CA LYS A 91 -19.71 -1.02 -0.77
C LYS A 91 -19.42 -1.03 -2.27
N GLN A 92 -18.83 -2.10 -2.81
CA GLN A 92 -18.58 -2.18 -4.25
C GLN A 92 -18.78 -3.61 -4.81
N GLY A 93 -19.98 -3.88 -5.32
CA GLY A 93 -20.30 -5.19 -5.94
C GLY A 93 -19.98 -6.37 -5.01
N SER A 94 -19.54 -7.49 -5.57
CA SER A 94 -19.16 -8.70 -4.81
C SER A 94 -17.92 -8.53 -3.93
N ILE A 95 -17.29 -7.35 -3.90
CA ILE A 95 -16.00 -7.09 -3.26
C ILE A 95 -16.07 -5.83 -2.41
N TYR A 96 -16.06 -6.01 -1.10
CA TYR A 96 -15.87 -4.89 -0.17
C TYR A 96 -14.40 -4.47 -0.17
N TYR A 97 -14.09 -3.19 0.07
CA TYR A 97 -12.71 -2.71 0.13
C TYR A 97 -12.50 -1.84 1.37
N LEU A 98 -11.31 -1.88 1.96
CA LEU A 98 -10.88 -0.90 2.95
C LEU A 98 -10.37 0.37 2.26
N THR A 99 -10.50 1.52 2.94
CA THR A 99 -9.89 2.78 2.51
C THR A 99 -8.44 2.61 2.13
N GLY A 100 -8.03 3.34 1.11
CA GLY A 100 -6.66 3.36 0.63
C GLY A 100 -6.45 4.56 -0.27
N GLU A 101 -5.28 5.17 -0.18
CA GLU A 101 -4.90 6.31 -1.02
C GLU A 101 -4.35 5.78 -2.34
N SER A 102 -5.17 5.69 -3.40
CA SER A 102 -4.64 5.29 -4.71
C SER A 102 -3.84 6.45 -5.32
N PRO A 103 -2.53 6.29 -5.60
CA PRO A 103 -1.76 7.34 -6.28
C PRO A 103 -2.13 7.49 -7.77
N ASP A 104 -2.64 6.42 -8.39
CA ASP A 104 -2.86 6.34 -9.85
C ASP A 104 -4.30 6.66 -10.28
N PHE A 105 -5.24 6.86 -9.35
CA PHE A 105 -6.66 7.06 -9.66
C PHE A 105 -7.21 8.30 -8.96
N LYS A 106 -6.80 9.48 -9.43
CA LYS A 106 -7.23 10.77 -8.88
C LYS A 106 -8.70 11.12 -9.06
N GLU A 107 -9.52 10.40 -9.86
CA GLU A 107 -10.88 10.89 -10.16
C GLU A 107 -12.04 9.87 -10.06
N THR A 108 -11.86 8.55 -10.19
CA THR A 108 -13.01 7.64 -10.32
C THR A 108 -13.47 6.94 -9.04
N LYS A 109 -12.84 7.23 -7.89
CA LYS A 109 -13.18 6.61 -6.58
C LYS A 109 -13.43 7.63 -5.46
N LEU A 110 -13.53 8.92 -5.79
CA LEU A 110 -13.79 10.01 -4.83
C LEU A 110 -15.14 9.89 -4.10
N ASN A 111 -16.09 9.12 -4.64
CA ASN A 111 -17.44 8.95 -4.07
C ASN A 111 -17.69 7.48 -3.70
N ARG A 112 -16.92 6.93 -2.76
CA ARG A 112 -17.30 5.64 -2.16
C ARG A 112 -18.40 5.91 -1.14
N ASN A 113 -19.47 5.11 -1.18
CA ASN A 113 -20.46 5.09 -0.11
C ASN A 113 -19.90 4.19 1.00
N PRO A 114 -19.39 4.75 2.11
CA PRO A 114 -18.93 3.95 3.23
C PRO A 114 -20.12 3.19 3.83
N LEU A 115 -19.87 1.96 4.25
CA LEU A 115 -20.80 1.20 5.05
C LEU A 115 -20.69 1.66 6.50
N ASP A 116 -21.84 1.86 7.13
CA ASP A 116 -21.91 2.09 8.56
C ASP A 116 -21.61 0.78 9.30
N LEU A 117 -20.46 0.73 9.98
CA LEU A 117 -20.05 -0.44 10.77
C LEU A 117 -20.68 -0.47 12.17
N SER A 118 -21.45 0.55 12.55
CA SER A 118 -22.28 0.49 13.77
C SER A 118 -23.60 -0.27 13.54
N ASP A 119 -24.01 -0.45 12.29
CA ASP A 119 -25.18 -1.25 11.93
C ASP A 119 -24.87 -2.75 11.95
N GLU A 120 -25.58 -3.48 12.83
CA GLU A 120 -25.47 -4.94 12.97
C GLU A 120 -25.81 -5.68 11.67
N VAL A 121 -26.78 -5.18 10.89
CA VAL A 121 -27.19 -5.82 9.64
C VAL A 121 -26.09 -5.69 8.60
N ALA A 122 -25.47 -4.51 8.50
CA ALA A 122 -24.30 -4.30 7.64
C ALA A 122 -23.13 -5.22 8.04
N LEU A 123 -22.80 -5.31 9.33
CA LEU A 123 -21.74 -6.20 9.82
C LEU A 123 -21.99 -7.67 9.49
N LYS A 124 -23.21 -8.18 9.74
CA LYS A 124 -23.61 -9.57 9.41
C LYS A 124 -23.52 -9.84 7.91
N THR A 125 -23.92 -8.88 7.08
CA THR A 125 -23.86 -9.00 5.62
C THR A 125 -22.42 -9.08 5.11
N ILE A 126 -21.52 -8.27 5.67
CA ILE A 126 -20.11 -8.29 5.28
C ILE A 126 -19.43 -9.57 5.78
N SER A 127 -19.68 -9.96 7.03
CA SER A 127 -19.16 -11.19 7.62
C SER A 127 -19.56 -12.43 6.81
N SER A 128 -20.82 -12.53 6.37
CA SER A 128 -21.26 -13.64 5.51
C SER A 128 -20.56 -13.63 4.14
N GLY A 129 -20.34 -12.45 3.55
CA GLY A 129 -19.57 -12.31 2.31
C GLY A 129 -18.09 -12.68 2.45
N LEU A 130 -17.50 -12.42 3.61
CA LEU A 130 -16.15 -12.89 3.95
C LEU A 130 -16.11 -14.40 4.11
N ALA A 131 -17.12 -15.01 4.73
CA ALA A 131 -17.17 -16.45 4.98
C ALA A 131 -17.35 -17.29 3.70
N ARG A 132 -17.79 -16.69 2.60
CA ARG A 132 -17.98 -17.38 1.31
C ARG A 132 -16.68 -18.08 0.85
N PRO A 133 -16.71 -19.40 0.55
CA PRO A 133 -15.55 -20.13 0.06
C PRO A 133 -15.02 -19.60 -1.28
N ASP A 134 -13.71 -19.65 -1.49
CA ASP A 134 -13.09 -19.15 -2.74
C ASP A 134 -13.54 -19.93 -3.98
N ALA A 135 -13.87 -21.23 -3.84
CA ALA A 135 -14.41 -22.04 -4.93
C ALA A 135 -15.74 -21.48 -5.47
N GLU A 136 -16.54 -20.87 -4.59
CA GLU A 136 -17.81 -20.26 -4.95
C GLU A 136 -17.66 -18.85 -5.51
N ARG A 137 -16.48 -18.23 -5.42
CA ARG A 137 -16.20 -16.87 -5.90
C ARG A 137 -15.97 -16.84 -7.42
N GLY A 138 -16.29 -15.70 -8.04
CA GLY A 138 -16.00 -15.49 -9.46
C GLY A 138 -14.50 -15.37 -9.72
N ALA A 139 -14.04 -15.69 -10.94
CA ALA A 139 -12.62 -15.62 -11.30
C ALA A 139 -12.02 -14.21 -11.12
N VAL A 140 -12.77 -13.17 -11.48
CA VAL A 140 -12.36 -11.76 -11.30
C VAL A 140 -12.20 -11.43 -9.81
N GLU A 141 -13.16 -11.84 -8.99
CA GLU A 141 -13.15 -11.62 -7.55
C GLU A 141 -11.94 -12.29 -6.89
N ARG A 142 -11.68 -13.57 -7.20
CA ARG A 142 -10.48 -14.27 -6.74
C ARG A 142 -9.20 -13.57 -7.18
N GLY A 143 -9.07 -13.21 -8.45
CA GLY A 143 -7.88 -12.55 -8.97
C GLY A 143 -7.57 -11.22 -8.26
N GLN A 144 -8.59 -10.44 -7.92
CA GLN A 144 -8.42 -9.22 -7.12
C GLN A 144 -8.00 -9.52 -5.68
N ILE A 145 -8.61 -10.54 -5.06
CA ILE A 145 -8.28 -10.96 -3.69
C ILE A 145 -6.83 -11.43 -3.61
N ASP A 146 -6.39 -12.28 -4.54
CA ASP A 146 -5.03 -12.84 -4.59
C ASP A 146 -4.00 -11.75 -4.87
N SER A 147 -4.28 -10.86 -5.83
CA SER A 147 -3.43 -9.71 -6.13
C SER A 147 -3.27 -8.80 -4.90
N GLY A 148 -4.39 -8.52 -4.21
CA GLY A 148 -4.39 -7.75 -2.98
C GLY A 148 -3.60 -8.43 -1.85
N PHE A 149 -3.80 -9.74 -1.65
CA PHE A 149 -3.08 -10.52 -0.65
C PHE A 149 -1.56 -10.48 -0.92
N ASN A 150 -1.14 -10.75 -2.15
CA ASN A 150 0.27 -10.74 -2.54
C ASN A 150 0.89 -9.35 -2.35
N HIS A 151 0.13 -8.29 -2.64
CA HIS A 151 0.57 -6.93 -2.37
C HIS A 151 0.77 -6.69 -0.86
N LEU A 152 -0.21 -7.06 -0.03
CA LEU A 152 -0.15 -6.90 1.43
C LEU A 152 0.99 -7.72 2.05
N ALA A 153 1.16 -8.97 1.61
CA ALA A 153 2.28 -9.81 2.03
C ALA A 153 3.63 -9.16 1.69
N LYS A 154 3.76 -8.63 0.47
CA LYS A 154 4.99 -7.96 0.02
C LYS A 154 5.29 -6.71 0.86
N ILE A 155 4.31 -5.83 1.09
CA ILE A 155 4.54 -4.61 1.88
C ILE A 155 4.85 -4.93 3.33
N ASN A 156 4.20 -5.94 3.93
CA ASN A 156 4.48 -6.38 5.29
C ASN A 156 5.92 -6.91 5.43
N THR A 157 6.38 -7.73 4.47
CA THR A 157 7.77 -8.18 4.42
C THR A 157 8.74 -7.01 4.28
N LEU A 158 8.48 -6.08 3.35
CA LEU A 158 9.32 -4.90 3.17
C LEU A 158 9.38 -4.03 4.42
N HIS A 159 8.25 -3.84 5.11
CA HIS A 159 8.19 -3.06 6.35
C HIS A 159 9.00 -3.72 7.48
N ARG A 160 9.01 -5.06 7.58
CA ARG A 160 9.88 -5.76 8.54
C ARG A 160 11.35 -5.56 8.20
N THR A 161 11.73 -5.76 6.94
CA THR A 161 13.11 -5.58 6.45
C THR A 161 13.58 -4.12 6.56
N MET A 162 12.67 -3.17 6.43
CA MET A 162 12.95 -1.74 6.50
C MET A 162 13.62 -1.35 7.81
N GLN A 163 13.15 -1.87 8.95
CA GLN A 163 13.69 -1.52 10.27
C GLN A 163 15.18 -1.88 10.36
N ASP A 164 15.54 -3.08 9.91
CA ASP A 164 16.93 -3.56 9.87
C ASP A 164 17.77 -2.76 8.86
N ALA A 165 17.21 -2.46 7.69
CA ALA A 165 17.90 -1.70 6.65
C ALA A 165 18.17 -0.25 7.09
N VAL A 166 17.22 0.39 7.77
CA VAL A 166 17.37 1.73 8.34
C VAL A 166 18.40 1.74 9.46
N ALA A 167 18.36 0.76 10.36
CA ALA A 167 19.34 0.64 11.43
C ALA A 167 20.76 0.53 10.87
N LEU A 168 20.94 -0.29 9.83
CA LEU A 168 22.22 -0.43 9.14
C LEU A 168 22.66 0.87 8.47
N PHE A 169 21.75 1.60 7.80
CA PHE A 169 22.04 2.91 7.22
C PHE A 169 22.48 3.95 8.26
N LYS A 170 21.91 3.90 9.47
CA LYS A 170 22.28 4.80 10.58
C LYS A 170 23.66 4.46 11.15
N GLN A 171 24.03 3.18 11.16
CA GLN A 171 25.33 2.71 11.64
C GLN A 171 26.46 3.02 10.66
N ASP A 172 26.22 2.85 9.36
CA ASP A 172 27.22 3.12 8.32
C ASP A 172 26.66 4.06 7.22
N PRO A 173 26.91 5.37 7.35
CA PRO A 173 26.48 6.36 6.37
C PRO A 173 27.17 6.25 5.00
N ALA A 174 28.22 5.46 4.86
CA ALA A 174 28.92 5.26 3.59
C ALA A 174 28.25 4.22 2.69
N LEU A 175 27.33 3.41 3.25
CA LEU A 175 26.58 2.41 2.49
C LEU A 175 25.77 3.06 1.38
N ARG A 176 25.90 2.51 0.17
CA ARG A 176 25.12 2.94 -0.98
C ARG A 176 23.87 2.09 -1.10
N LYS A 177 22.91 2.60 -1.88
CA LYS A 177 21.68 1.88 -2.25
C LYS A 177 21.95 0.44 -2.74
N ILE A 178 23.00 0.23 -3.53
CA ILE A 178 23.31 -1.10 -4.08
C ILE A 178 23.71 -2.11 -3.00
N ASP A 179 24.41 -1.64 -1.96
CA ASP A 179 24.92 -2.49 -0.87
C ASP A 179 23.75 -3.01 -0.03
N ILE A 180 22.79 -2.13 0.29
CA ILE A 180 21.55 -2.48 1.00
C ILE A 180 20.68 -3.42 0.16
N ARG A 181 20.52 -3.12 -1.14
CA ARG A 181 19.76 -3.99 -2.04
C ARG A 181 20.33 -5.40 -2.09
N ASN A 182 21.65 -5.53 -2.22
CA ASN A 182 22.29 -6.84 -2.28
C ASN A 182 22.17 -7.57 -0.94
N LYS A 183 22.38 -6.88 0.19
CA LYS A 183 22.30 -7.48 1.53
C LYS A 183 20.93 -8.04 1.87
N PHE A 184 19.85 -7.36 1.46
CA PHE A 184 18.48 -7.75 1.76
C PHE A 184 17.74 -8.38 0.57
N GLY A 185 18.42 -8.68 -0.55
CA GLY A 185 17.82 -9.29 -1.73
C GLY A 185 16.71 -8.45 -2.39
N LEU A 186 16.84 -7.11 -2.37
CA LEU A 186 15.79 -6.18 -2.82
C LEU A 186 15.94 -5.79 -4.29
N SER A 187 14.85 -5.85 -5.03
CA SER A 187 14.74 -5.18 -6.33
C SER A 187 14.86 -3.66 -6.18
N HIS A 188 15.10 -2.95 -7.29
CA HIS A 188 15.15 -1.48 -7.25
C HIS A 188 13.83 -0.89 -6.74
N THR A 189 12.71 -1.41 -7.24
CA THR A 189 11.37 -0.95 -6.87
C THR A 189 11.03 -1.26 -5.42
N ASP A 190 11.43 -2.44 -4.93
CA ASP A 190 11.24 -2.83 -3.53
C ASP A 190 12.00 -1.92 -2.58
N TYR A 191 13.25 -1.60 -2.93
CA TYR A 191 14.06 -0.65 -2.17
C TYR A 191 13.39 0.73 -2.13
N GLU A 192 12.96 1.28 -3.27
CA GLU A 192 12.31 2.61 -3.27
C GLU A 192 11.01 2.62 -2.46
N ARG A 193 10.20 1.56 -2.55
CA ARG A 193 8.99 1.41 -1.75
C ARG A 193 9.33 1.32 -0.26
N MET A 194 10.31 0.52 0.11
CA MET A 194 10.81 0.38 1.49
C MET A 194 11.28 1.72 2.05
N MET A 195 12.09 2.47 1.29
CA MET A 195 12.57 3.78 1.73
C MET A 195 11.46 4.82 1.78
N SER A 196 10.43 4.71 0.93
CA SER A 196 9.23 5.56 1.01
C SER A 196 8.46 5.31 2.32
N MET A 197 8.27 4.05 2.71
CA MET A 197 7.68 3.70 4.01
C MET A 197 8.52 4.27 5.17
N ALA A 198 9.85 4.12 5.12
CA ALA A 198 10.74 4.62 6.16
C ALA A 198 10.68 6.15 6.31
N ARG A 199 10.46 6.87 5.20
CA ARG A 199 10.25 8.33 5.21
C ARG A 199 8.89 8.69 5.83
N ARG A 200 7.82 7.97 5.48
CA ARG A 200 6.47 8.19 6.06
C ARG A 200 6.47 8.00 7.58
N GLU A 201 7.25 7.05 8.07
CA GLU A 201 7.41 6.78 9.50
C GLU A 201 8.44 7.67 10.21
N GLY A 202 9.05 8.64 9.49
CA GLY A 202 10.03 9.56 10.07
C GLY A 202 11.35 8.90 10.47
N LEU A 203 11.59 7.65 10.07
CA LEU A 203 12.79 6.89 10.44
C LEU A 203 14.07 7.41 9.75
N ILE A 204 13.89 8.08 8.61
CA ILE A 204 14.95 8.70 7.83
C ILE A 204 14.56 10.14 7.54
N SER A 205 15.39 11.09 7.97
CA SER A 205 15.17 12.50 7.65
C SER A 205 15.40 12.75 6.15
N LEU A 206 14.55 13.58 5.53
CA LEU A 206 14.82 14.24 4.25
C LEU A 206 16.02 15.20 4.40
N ARG A 207 17.22 14.67 4.58
CA ARG A 207 18.35 15.28 3.89
C ARG A 207 18.44 14.61 2.55
N SER A 208 17.65 15.13 1.62
CA SER A 208 18.09 15.23 0.24
C SER A 208 19.48 15.89 0.28
N ARG A 209 20.55 15.12 0.49
CA ARG A 209 21.93 15.63 0.41
C ARG A 209 22.31 15.98 -1.02
N LYS A 210 21.44 15.68 -1.98
CA LYS A 210 21.34 16.32 -3.28
C LYS A 210 19.87 16.30 -3.64
N LYS A 211 19.28 17.49 -3.85
CA LYS A 211 18.23 17.62 -4.86
C LYS A 211 18.79 16.85 -6.05
N ASP A 212 18.05 15.91 -6.66
CA ASP A 212 18.34 15.59 -8.06
C ASP A 212 18.63 16.93 -8.71
N PRO A 213 19.82 17.15 -9.32
CA PRO A 213 20.15 18.44 -9.88
C PRO A 213 18.91 18.80 -10.67
N ALA A 214 18.22 19.86 -10.21
CA ALA A 214 16.96 20.26 -10.79
C ALA A 214 17.19 20.17 -12.29
N ASN A 215 16.24 19.60 -13.05
CA ASN A 215 16.29 19.60 -14.51
C ASN A 215 16.40 21.06 -14.97
N SER A 216 17.60 21.64 -14.84
CA SER A 216 17.99 22.97 -15.17
C SER A 216 18.61 22.73 -16.52
N TYR A 217 17.73 22.72 -17.51
CA TYR A 217 18.16 22.80 -18.88
C TYR A 217 18.83 24.16 -19.02
N GLN A 218 20.15 24.21 -18.83
CA GLN A 218 20.93 25.39 -19.15
C GLN A 218 20.94 25.49 -20.67
N LEU A 219 20.34 26.55 -21.20
CA LEU A 219 20.52 26.92 -22.60
C LEU A 219 22.03 26.98 -22.87
N LYS A 220 22.48 26.29 -23.94
CA LYS A 220 23.84 26.46 -24.45
C LYS A 220 24.12 27.97 -24.58
N GLN A 221 25.32 28.40 -24.21
CA GLN A 221 25.69 29.82 -24.08
C GLN A 221 25.28 30.67 -25.31
N ASN A 222 25.44 30.12 -26.51
CA ASN A 222 25.05 30.78 -27.77
C ASN A 222 23.52 30.98 -27.89
N ASN A 223 22.72 30.02 -27.45
CA ASN A 223 21.26 30.13 -27.47
C ASN A 223 20.77 31.12 -26.40
N HIS A 224 21.41 31.13 -25.22
CA HIS A 224 21.11 32.11 -24.20
C HIS A 224 21.41 33.54 -24.67
N ALA A 225 22.56 33.77 -25.32
CA ALA A 225 22.92 35.06 -25.89
C ALA A 225 21.88 35.56 -26.92
N ARG A 226 21.40 34.67 -27.80
CA ARG A 226 20.34 35.00 -28.78
C ARG A 226 19.02 35.36 -28.11
N VAL A 227 18.62 34.62 -27.07
CA VAL A 227 17.39 34.93 -26.30
C VAL A 227 17.51 36.29 -25.62
N VAL A 228 18.67 36.62 -25.03
CA VAL A 228 18.93 37.92 -24.40
C VAL A 228 18.90 39.06 -25.43
N GLU A 229 19.45 38.86 -26.61
CA GLU A 229 19.43 39.87 -27.68
C GLU A 229 18.00 40.15 -28.17
N ILE A 230 17.21 39.09 -28.39
CA ILE A 230 15.80 39.21 -28.78
C ILE A 230 14.98 39.86 -27.66
N ALA A 231 15.27 39.52 -26.40
CA ALA A 231 14.61 40.11 -25.24
C ALA A 231 14.85 41.62 -25.15
N LYS A 232 16.10 42.08 -25.38
CA LYS A 232 16.44 43.50 -25.46
C LYS A 232 15.70 44.20 -26.59
N LYS A 233 15.66 43.61 -27.78
CA LYS A 233 14.93 44.16 -28.95
C LYS A 233 13.42 44.27 -28.71
N ARG A 234 12.83 43.35 -27.93
CA ARG A 234 11.40 43.31 -27.60
C ARG A 234 11.03 44.02 -26.30
N GLY A 235 11.98 44.59 -25.57
CA GLY A 235 11.75 45.20 -24.25
C GLY A 235 11.25 44.20 -23.18
N HIS A 236 11.55 42.92 -23.34
CA HIS A 236 11.09 41.84 -22.47
C HIS A 236 12.23 41.29 -21.59
N THR A 237 11.87 40.54 -20.54
CA THR A 237 12.85 39.73 -19.82
C THR A 237 13.27 38.52 -20.68
N PRO A 238 14.51 37.99 -20.54
CA PRO A 238 14.95 36.81 -21.27
C PRO A 238 14.04 35.59 -21.05
N GLN A 239 13.49 35.43 -19.84
CA GLN A 239 12.58 34.33 -19.50
C GLN A 239 11.24 34.45 -20.23
N LYS A 240 10.62 35.65 -20.25
CA LYS A 240 9.37 35.88 -20.99
C LYS A 240 9.57 35.65 -22.50
N THR A 241 10.72 36.10 -23.02
CA THR A 241 11.09 35.92 -24.43
C THR A 241 11.27 34.45 -24.80
N LEU A 242 11.91 33.66 -23.93
CA LEU A 242 12.07 32.22 -24.13
C LEU A 242 10.72 31.51 -24.17
N ASN A 243 9.83 31.79 -23.22
CA ASN A 243 8.50 31.18 -23.17
C ASN A 243 7.70 31.49 -24.45
N GLN A 244 7.74 32.74 -24.92
CA GLN A 244 7.09 33.14 -26.17
C GLN A 244 7.66 32.38 -27.37
N ILE A 245 8.98 32.23 -27.47
CA ILE A 245 9.62 31.47 -28.56
C ILE A 245 9.18 30.00 -28.55
N LEU A 246 9.06 29.40 -27.36
CA LEU A 246 8.60 28.03 -27.21
C LEU A 246 7.11 27.89 -27.58
N GLU A 247 6.26 28.81 -27.12
CA GLU A 247 4.85 28.86 -27.50
C GLU A 247 4.66 29.00 -29.01
N ASP A 248 5.39 29.93 -29.64
CA ASP A 248 5.38 30.12 -31.10
C ASP A 248 5.84 28.84 -31.83
N PHE A 249 6.88 28.17 -31.31
CA PHE A 249 7.40 26.93 -31.89
C PHE A 249 6.38 25.79 -31.80
N PHE A 250 5.74 25.60 -30.65
CA PHE A 250 4.69 24.58 -30.49
C PHE A 250 3.47 24.88 -31.35
N ALA A 251 3.05 26.14 -31.43
CA ALA A 251 1.95 26.55 -32.31
C ALA A 251 2.26 26.29 -33.80
N ILE A 252 3.53 26.33 -34.22
CA ILE A 252 3.95 25.97 -35.58
C ILE A 252 3.93 24.45 -35.78
N LEU A 253 4.38 23.68 -34.79
CA LEU A 253 4.34 22.22 -34.83
C LEU A 253 2.90 21.70 -34.91
N ASP A 254 1.99 22.25 -34.10
CA ASP A 254 0.58 21.86 -34.07
C ASP A 254 -0.16 22.20 -35.37
N LYS A 255 0.35 23.15 -36.15
CA LYS A 255 -0.20 23.54 -37.46
C LYS A 255 0.37 22.77 -38.64
N ARG A 256 1.37 21.91 -38.46
CA ARG A 256 1.82 21.01 -39.53
C ARG A 256 0.90 19.78 -39.55
N PRO A 257 0.13 19.53 -40.63
CA PRO A 257 -0.46 18.21 -40.81
C PRO A 257 0.68 17.21 -40.92
N GLY A 258 0.61 16.13 -40.16
CA GLY A 258 1.53 15.00 -40.25
C GLY A 258 1.49 14.32 -41.61
#